data_AF-A0A3B9W131-F1
#
_entry.id   AF-A0A3B9W131-F1
#
_cell.length_a   1.000
_cell.length_b   1.000
_cell.length_c   1.000
_cell.angle_alpha   90.00
_cell.angle_beta   90.00
_cell.angle_gamma   90.00
#
_symmetry.space_group_name_H-M   'P 1'
#
loop_
_entity.id
_entity.type
_entity.pdbx_description
1 polymer ?
#
loop_
_entity_poly.entity_id
_entity_poly.type
_entity_poly.pdbx_seq_one_letter_code
_entity_poly.pdbx_strand_id
1 'polypeptide(L)'
;RNYDLAGELLAAAIEDSTATGGVVGDSLLATSYRKGQAMAAGAASLEDFIAGEGYQPRPDGAGGFALVNCPFHRLSDGHPDVVCAMNGSFLQGAAAACGEPEERVAPNSVPGQCCARITPP
;
A
#
# COMPACT_ATOMS: atom_id res chain seq x y z
N ARG A 1 -8.27 2.63 11.03
CA ARG A 1 -7.01 2.25 11.74
C ARG A 1 -6.69 0.86 11.25
N ASN A 2 -5.70 0.70 10.37
CA ASN A 2 -5.49 -0.54 9.63
C ASN A 2 -4.32 -1.35 10.24
N TYR A 3 -4.23 -1.40 11.58
CA TYR A 3 -3.18 -2.17 12.27
C TYR A 3 -3.39 -3.67 12.10
N ASP A 4 -4.65 -4.11 11.98
CA ASP A 4 -4.97 -5.50 11.73
C ASP A 4 -4.44 -5.94 10.37
N LEU A 5 -4.62 -5.12 9.32
CA LEU A 5 -4.03 -5.37 8.00
C LEU A 5 -2.50 -5.44 8.04
N ALA A 6 -1.84 -4.49 8.72
CA ALA A 6 -0.38 -4.53 8.86
C ALA A 6 0.08 -5.79 9.61
N GLY A 7 -0.62 -6.17 10.67
CA GLY A 7 -0.34 -7.40 11.44
C GLY A 7 -0.51 -8.65 10.58
N GLU A 8 -1.60 -8.75 9.82
CA GLU A 8 -1.86 -9.85 8.89
C GLU A 8 -0.75 -9.97 7.83
N LEU A 9 -0.37 -8.86 7.20
CA LEU A 9 0.67 -8.85 6.16
C LEU A 9 2.03 -9.27 6.70
N LEU A 10 2.43 -8.72 7.84
CA LEU A 10 3.69 -9.08 8.50
C LEU A 10 3.71 -10.55 8.91
N ALA A 11 2.62 -11.07 9.49
CA ALA A 11 2.51 -12.47 9.88
C ALA A 11 2.56 -13.40 8.65
N ALA A 12 1.78 -13.12 7.61
CA ALA A 12 1.75 -13.90 6.38
C ALA A 12 3.13 -13.93 5.68
N ALA A 13 3.86 -12.82 5.70
CA ALA A 13 5.21 -12.75 5.15
C ALA A 13 6.20 -13.65 5.91
N ILE A 14 6.12 -13.68 7.24
CA ILE A 14 6.96 -14.54 8.09
C ILE A 14 6.64 -16.02 7.85
N GLU A 15 5.36 -16.36 7.76
CA GLU A 15 4.91 -17.74 7.45
C GLU A 15 5.40 -18.20 6.09
N ASP A 16 5.24 -17.36 5.06
CA ASP A 16 5.68 -17.65 3.69
C ASP A 16 7.20 -17.81 3.60
N SER A 17 7.97 -16.91 4.19
CA SER A 17 9.43 -17.01 4.25
C SER A 17 9.89 -18.24 5.01
N THR A 18 9.24 -18.59 6.12
CA THR A 18 9.57 -19.80 6.90
C THR A 18 9.29 -21.08 6.10
N ALA A 19 8.17 -21.12 5.38
CA ALA A 19 7.78 -22.29 4.59
C ALA A 19 8.66 -22.50 3.35
N THR A 20 9.12 -21.41 2.73
CA THR A 20 9.87 -21.44 1.46
C THR A 20 11.38 -21.35 1.64
N GLY A 21 11.85 -20.87 2.81
CA GLY A 21 13.25 -20.48 3.03
C GLY A 21 13.64 -19.17 2.33
N GLY A 22 12.66 -18.42 1.79
CA GLY A 22 12.89 -17.14 1.09
C GLY A 22 13.22 -15.97 2.03
N VAL A 23 13.59 -14.84 1.46
CA VAL A 23 13.87 -13.61 2.22
C VAL A 23 12.55 -12.97 2.68
N VAL A 24 12.40 -12.71 3.99
CA VAL A 24 11.18 -12.11 4.58
C VAL A 24 10.74 -10.83 3.86
N GLY A 25 11.68 -9.98 3.46
CA GLY A 25 11.37 -8.73 2.75
C GLY A 25 10.65 -8.99 1.42
N ASP A 26 11.13 -9.96 0.64
CA ASP A 26 10.53 -10.31 -0.65
C ASP A 26 9.15 -10.95 -0.45
N SER A 27 9.01 -11.83 0.54
CA SER A 27 7.72 -12.40 0.95
C SER A 27 6.73 -11.30 1.39
N LEU A 28 7.20 -10.26 2.09
CA LEU A 28 6.35 -9.15 2.52
C LEU A 28 5.83 -8.33 1.34
N LEU A 29 6.67 -8.04 0.35
CA LEU A 29 6.23 -7.34 -0.85
C LEU A 29 5.23 -8.21 -1.62
N ALA A 30 5.55 -9.48 -1.88
CA ALA A 30 4.68 -10.38 -2.63
C ALA A 30 3.32 -10.62 -1.95
N THR A 31 3.29 -10.75 -0.62
CA THR A 31 2.03 -10.90 0.14
C THR A 31 1.22 -9.62 0.16
N SER A 32 1.87 -8.46 0.36
CA SER A 32 1.22 -7.14 0.33
C SER A 32 0.57 -6.85 -1.01
N TYR A 33 1.30 -7.08 -2.09
CA TYR A 33 0.79 -6.96 -3.46
C TYR A 33 -0.44 -7.82 -3.70
N ARG A 34 -0.36 -9.13 -3.39
CA ARG A 34 -1.49 -10.05 -3.56
C ARG A 34 -2.70 -9.66 -2.71
N LYS A 35 -2.49 -9.19 -1.49
CA LYS A 35 -3.56 -8.72 -0.62
C LYS A 35 -4.23 -7.45 -1.18
N GLY A 36 -3.44 -6.51 -1.69
CA GLY A 36 -3.94 -5.32 -2.39
C GLY A 36 -4.80 -5.68 -3.59
N GLN A 37 -4.31 -6.59 -4.44
CA GLN A 37 -5.09 -7.12 -5.56
C GLN A 37 -6.41 -7.75 -5.13
N ALA A 38 -6.36 -8.63 -4.12
CA ALA A 38 -7.54 -9.35 -3.66
C ALA A 38 -8.58 -8.44 -3.01
N MET A 39 -8.16 -7.42 -2.26
CA MET A 39 -9.07 -6.50 -1.57
C MET A 39 -9.67 -5.45 -2.51
N ALA A 40 -8.93 -5.02 -3.53
CA ALA A 40 -9.43 -4.08 -4.53
C ALA A 40 -10.25 -4.76 -5.64
N ALA A 41 -10.33 -6.10 -5.66
CA ALA A 41 -11.11 -6.83 -6.65
C ALA A 41 -12.59 -6.43 -6.57
N GLY A 42 -13.10 -5.80 -7.63
CA GLY A 42 -14.47 -5.31 -7.70
C GLY A 42 -14.70 -3.92 -7.10
N ALA A 43 -13.63 -3.21 -6.71
CA ALA A 43 -13.72 -1.79 -6.40
C ALA A 43 -14.13 -0.99 -7.64
N ALA A 44 -14.90 0.09 -7.44
CA ALA A 44 -15.35 0.96 -8.53
C ALA A 44 -14.21 1.80 -9.13
N SER A 45 -13.25 2.19 -8.29
CA SER A 45 -12.05 2.93 -8.67
C SER A 45 -10.96 2.74 -7.62
N LEU A 46 -9.70 3.06 -8.00
CA LEU A 46 -8.59 3.08 -7.04
C LEU A 46 -8.82 4.12 -5.93
N GLU A 47 -9.39 5.28 -6.25
CA GLU A 47 -9.70 6.35 -5.27
C GLU A 47 -10.71 5.86 -4.22
N ASP A 48 -11.79 5.21 -4.64
CA ASP A 48 -12.80 4.67 -3.73
C ASP A 48 -12.20 3.58 -2.82
N PHE A 49 -11.36 2.71 -3.39
CA PHE A 49 -10.68 1.68 -2.63
C PHE A 49 -9.76 2.27 -1.55
N ILE A 50 -8.84 3.16 -1.92
CA ILE A 50 -7.90 3.74 -0.95
C ILE A 50 -8.64 4.57 0.10
N ALA A 51 -9.70 5.29 -0.26
CA ALA A 51 -10.55 5.98 0.72
C ALA A 51 -11.22 4.99 1.68
N GLY A 52 -11.74 3.86 1.17
CA GLY A 52 -12.30 2.77 1.97
C GLY A 52 -11.31 2.14 2.94
N GLU A 53 -10.04 1.99 2.53
CA GLU A 53 -8.94 1.48 3.36
C GLU A 53 -8.40 2.52 4.38
N GLY A 54 -9.00 3.71 4.41
CA GLY A 54 -8.73 4.76 5.40
C GLY A 54 -7.63 5.73 4.99
N TYR A 55 -7.18 5.72 3.73
CA TYR A 55 -6.41 6.82 3.17
C TYR A 55 -7.31 8.04 2.96
N GLN A 56 -6.69 9.21 2.88
CA GLN A 56 -7.33 10.47 2.57
C GLN A 56 -6.75 10.99 1.25
N PRO A 57 -7.23 10.50 0.10
CA PRO A 57 -6.80 11.02 -1.19
C PRO A 57 -7.26 12.47 -1.34
N ARG A 58 -6.35 13.28 -1.88
CA ARG A 58 -6.58 14.66 -2.29
C ARG A 58 -6.10 14.82 -3.73
N PRO A 59 -6.96 15.21 -4.66
CA PRO A 59 -6.55 15.46 -6.04
C PRO A 59 -5.36 16.42 -6.08
N ASP A 60 -4.34 16.08 -6.88
CA ASP A 60 -3.17 16.93 -7.06
C ASP A 60 -3.34 17.98 -8.17
N GLY A 61 -4.51 17.99 -8.83
CA GLY A 61 -4.85 18.89 -9.93
C GLY A 61 -4.36 18.43 -11.32
N ALA A 62 -3.57 17.35 -11.38
CA ALA A 62 -3.03 16.79 -12.63
C ALA A 62 -3.60 15.39 -12.95
N GLY A 63 -4.55 14.88 -12.17
CA GLY A 63 -5.12 13.54 -12.31
C GLY A 63 -4.47 12.49 -11.39
N GLY A 64 -3.61 12.91 -10.47
CA GLY A 64 -3.08 12.09 -9.38
C GLY A 64 -3.72 12.45 -8.03
N PHE A 65 -3.23 11.79 -6.98
CA PHE A 65 -3.67 11.98 -5.61
C PHE A 65 -2.49 12.08 -4.65
N ALA A 66 -2.47 13.13 -3.85
CA ALA A 66 -1.68 13.19 -2.62
C ALA A 66 -2.47 12.50 -1.50
N LEU A 67 -1.80 11.64 -0.73
CA LEU A 67 -2.42 10.94 0.41
C LEU A 67 -2.05 11.70 1.68
N VAL A 68 -2.98 12.47 2.25
CA VAL A 68 -2.70 13.39 3.37
C VAL A 68 -2.71 12.72 4.75
N ASN A 69 -2.74 11.39 4.78
CA ASN A 69 -2.49 10.58 5.95
C ASN A 69 -1.86 9.24 5.53
N CYS A 70 -1.28 8.53 6.50
CA CYS A 70 -0.96 7.12 6.37
C CYS A 70 -1.77 6.31 7.40
N PRO A 71 -2.59 5.34 6.99
CA PRO A 71 -3.28 4.43 7.90
C PRO A 71 -2.32 3.65 8.82
N PHE A 72 -1.06 3.53 8.41
CA PHE A 72 0.03 2.87 9.13
C PHE A 72 1.01 3.84 9.82
N HIS A 73 0.68 5.15 9.91
CA HIS A 73 1.61 6.21 10.35
C HIS A 73 2.41 5.85 11.62
N ARG A 74 1.76 5.29 12.65
CA ARG A 74 2.48 4.93 13.88
C ARG A 74 3.51 3.80 13.71
N LEU A 75 3.25 2.85 12.81
CA LEU A 75 4.22 1.82 12.50
C LEU A 75 5.33 2.37 11.60
N SER A 76 5.00 3.21 10.63
CA SER A 76 6.00 3.81 9.74
C SER A 76 6.95 4.76 10.46
N ASP A 77 6.53 5.41 11.54
CA ASP A 77 7.42 6.29 12.33
C ASP A 77 8.60 5.52 12.96
N GLY A 78 8.38 4.27 13.36
CA GLY A 78 9.43 3.41 13.92
C GLY A 78 10.13 2.50 12.90
N HIS A 79 9.43 2.15 11.81
CA HIS A 79 9.88 1.15 10.84
C HIS A 79 9.59 1.59 9.39
N PRO A 80 10.09 2.76 8.94
CA PRO A 80 9.71 3.33 7.65
C PRO A 80 10.09 2.41 6.49
N ASP A 81 11.30 1.84 6.47
CA ASP A 81 11.75 1.02 5.33
C ASP A 81 10.86 -0.20 5.09
N VAL A 82 10.42 -0.86 6.18
CA VAL A 82 9.56 -2.05 6.11
C VAL A 82 8.12 -1.67 5.79
N VAL A 83 7.55 -0.72 6.54
CA VAL A 83 6.12 -0.38 6.47
C VAL A 83 5.81 0.39 5.19
N CYS A 84 6.70 1.28 4.75
CA CYS A 84 6.50 2.06 3.54
C CYS A 84 6.61 1.18 2.28
N ALA A 85 7.54 0.22 2.27
CA ALA A 85 7.67 -0.73 1.17
C ALA A 85 6.45 -1.68 1.09
N MET A 86 6.02 -2.22 2.25
CA MET A 86 4.77 -2.99 2.39
C MET A 86 3.57 -2.20 1.85
N ASN A 87 3.41 -0.96 2.29
CA ASN A 87 2.32 -0.08 1.88
C ASN A 87 2.33 0.21 0.37
N GLY A 88 3.49 0.58 -0.18
CA GLY A 88 3.63 0.82 -1.61
C GLY A 88 3.21 -0.41 -2.42
N SER A 89 3.68 -1.59 -2.03
CA SER A 89 3.35 -2.84 -2.69
C SER A 89 1.86 -3.20 -2.60
N PHE A 90 1.23 -2.96 -1.43
CA PHE A 90 -0.22 -3.10 -1.27
C PHE A 90 -1.00 -2.19 -2.21
N LEU A 91 -0.63 -0.91 -2.30
CA LEU A 91 -1.28 0.05 -3.20
C LEU A 91 -1.04 -0.30 -4.69
N GLN A 92 0.14 -0.83 -5.05
CA GLN A 92 0.43 -1.31 -6.41
C GLN A 92 -0.49 -2.46 -6.81
N GLY A 93 -0.66 -3.44 -5.92
CA GLY A 93 -1.60 -4.54 -6.15
C GLY A 93 -3.04 -4.05 -6.31
N ALA A 94 -3.44 -3.06 -5.51
CA ALA A 94 -4.76 -2.44 -5.63
C ALA A 94 -4.94 -1.71 -6.98
N ALA A 95 -3.93 -0.96 -7.43
CA ALA A 95 -3.94 -0.29 -8.73
C ALA A 95 -4.12 -1.31 -9.87
N ALA A 96 -3.33 -2.40 -9.85
CA ALA A 96 -3.44 -3.47 -10.83
C ALA A 96 -4.86 -4.07 -10.91
N ALA A 97 -5.48 -4.37 -9.76
CA ALA A 97 -6.84 -4.91 -9.71
C ALA A 97 -7.92 -3.92 -10.17
N CYS A 98 -7.67 -2.62 -10.05
CA CYS A 98 -8.52 -1.56 -10.57
C CYS A 98 -8.29 -1.25 -12.06
N GLY A 99 -7.37 -1.96 -12.73
CA GLY A 99 -7.01 -1.71 -14.13
C GLY A 99 -6.16 -0.45 -14.34
N GLU A 100 -5.53 0.06 -13.28
CA GLU A 100 -4.64 1.22 -13.31
C GLU A 100 -3.18 0.78 -13.41
N PRO A 101 -2.29 1.55 -14.08
CA PRO A 101 -0.85 1.25 -14.11
C PRO A 101 -0.26 1.28 -12.69
N GLU A 102 0.47 0.23 -12.32
CA GLU A 102 1.08 0.10 -10.99
C GLU A 102 2.13 1.17 -10.72
N GLU A 103 2.78 1.66 -11.78
CA GLU A 103 3.79 2.71 -11.75
C GLU A 103 3.23 4.05 -11.27
N ARG A 104 1.89 4.19 -11.27
CA ARG A 104 1.24 5.36 -10.66
C ARG A 104 1.47 5.42 -9.16
N VAL A 105 1.73 4.29 -8.50
CA VAL A 105 2.05 4.27 -7.08
C VAL A 105 3.53 4.61 -6.91
N ALA A 106 3.79 5.86 -6.53
CA ALA A 106 5.14 6.40 -6.40
C ALA A 106 5.48 6.72 -4.94
N PRO A 107 6.77 6.64 -4.55
CA PRO A 107 7.20 7.07 -3.23
C PRO A 107 6.98 8.58 -3.03
N ASN A 108 6.74 8.97 -1.79
CA ASN A 108 6.52 10.35 -1.38
C ASN A 108 7.26 10.63 -0.06
N SER A 109 7.84 11.83 0.05
CA SER A 109 8.62 12.25 1.22
C SER A 109 8.10 13.55 1.83
N VAL A 110 6.93 14.04 1.40
CA VAL A 110 6.34 15.27 1.92
C VAL A 110 5.91 15.08 3.38
N PRO A 111 6.38 15.90 4.33
CA PRO A 111 5.99 15.80 5.74
C PRO A 111 4.48 15.88 5.93
N GLY A 112 3.94 15.02 6.80
CA GLY A 112 2.51 14.95 7.09
C GLY A 112 1.67 14.23 6.03
N GLN A 113 2.29 13.66 4.99
CA GLN A 113 1.63 12.82 3.99
C GLN A 113 2.06 11.36 4.11
N CYS A 114 1.35 10.48 3.43
CA CYS A 114 1.76 9.10 3.25
C CYS A 114 3.12 9.02 2.53
N CYS A 115 3.86 7.95 2.80
CA CYS A 115 5.09 7.58 2.08
C CYS A 115 4.86 7.22 0.60
N ALA A 116 3.60 7.16 0.17
CA ALA A 116 3.19 6.89 -1.20
C ALA A 116 2.24 7.97 -1.69
N ARG A 117 2.23 8.20 -3.01
CA ARG A 117 1.27 9.03 -3.74
C ARG A 117 0.82 8.30 -4.99
N ILE A 118 -0.31 8.71 -5.54
CA ILE A 118 -0.77 8.26 -6.86
C ILE A 118 -0.42 9.36 -7.86
N THR A 119 0.40 9.07 -8.86
CA THR A 119 0.73 10.02 -9.92
C THR A 119 -0.39 10.09 -10.95
N PRO A 120 -0.41 11.15 -11.76
CA PRO A 120 -1.20 11.16 -13.00
C PRO A 120 -0.92 9.93 -13.87
N PRO A 121 -1.90 9.48 -14.68
CA PRO A 121 -1.70 8.45 -15.70
C PRO A 121 -0.74 8.89 -16.82
#